data_AF-A0A957SCJ3-F1
#
_entry.id   AF-A0A957SCJ3-F1
#
_cell.length_a   1.000
_cell.length_b   1.000
_cell.length_c   1.000
_cell.angle_alpha   90.00
_cell.angle_beta   90.00
_cell.angle_gamma   90.00
#
_symmetry.space_group_name_H-M   'P 1'
#
loop_
_entity.id
_entity.type
_entity.pdbx_description
1 polymer ?
#
loop_
_entity_poly.entity_id
_entity_poly.type
_entity_poly.pdbx_seq_one_letter_code
_entity_poly.pdbx_strand_id
1 'polypeptide(L)'
;ILQLANIDDAGAMHVLAHTEIEPYYGQIPTTFWDPGKTIIEYTSLPPVLFNPAQASQYRLTLQLYDAESLEKLPVTHHSADIHISGEQQAVFPFIFSPQ
;
A
#
# COMPACT_ATOMS: atom_id res chain seq x y z
N ILE A 1 -0.31 2.39 -6.14
CA ILE A 1 0.51 1.15 -6.19
C ILE A 1 0.61 0.53 -4.80
N LEU A 2 0.36 -0.78 -4.68
CA LEU A 2 0.67 -1.59 -3.49
C LEU A 2 1.70 -2.65 -3.89
N GLN A 3 2.77 -2.81 -3.11
CA GLN A 3 3.86 -3.74 -3.41
C GLN A 3 4.31 -4.48 -2.16
N LEU A 4 4.48 -5.80 -2.27
CA LEU A 4 5.12 -6.66 -1.27
C LEU A 4 6.49 -7.11 -1.77
N ALA A 5 7.49 -7.00 -0.91
CA ALA A 5 8.83 -7.52 -1.13
C ALA A 5 9.35 -8.27 0.10
N ASN A 6 10.22 -9.25 -0.09
CA ASN A 6 11.08 -9.74 0.98
C ASN A 6 12.42 -9.01 0.96
N ILE A 7 13.09 -9.05 2.11
CA ILE A 7 14.47 -8.62 2.29
C ILE A 7 15.24 -9.88 2.69
N ASP A 8 16.23 -10.25 1.88
CA ASP A 8 17.09 -11.40 2.18
C ASP A 8 18.13 -11.08 3.27
N ASP A 9 18.92 -12.08 3.66
CA ASP A 9 19.94 -11.92 4.72
C ASP A 9 21.07 -10.95 4.35
N ALA A 10 21.27 -10.68 3.06
CA ALA A 10 22.21 -9.68 2.56
C ALA A 10 21.60 -8.28 2.53
N GLY A 11 20.31 -8.13 2.87
CA GLY A 11 19.58 -6.87 2.82
C GLY A 11 19.04 -6.51 1.44
N ALA A 12 19.14 -7.41 0.45
CA ALA A 12 18.60 -7.14 -0.88
C ALA A 12 17.08 -7.35 -0.90
N MET A 13 16.38 -6.43 -1.55
CA MET A 13 14.93 -6.44 -1.66
C MET A 13 14.50 -7.15 -2.94
N HIS A 14 13.64 -8.18 -2.83
CA HIS A 14 13.04 -8.85 -4.00
C HIS A 14 11.53 -8.66 -3.99
N VAL A 15 10.98 -8.15 -5.08
CA VAL A 15 9.54 -7.93 -5.22
C VAL A 15 8.85 -9.28 -5.41
N LEU A 16 7.84 -9.55 -4.58
CA LEU A 16 7.07 -10.79 -4.62
C LEU A 16 5.73 -10.60 -5.33
N ALA A 17 5.06 -9.47 -5.07
CA ALA A 17 3.83 -9.09 -5.73
C ALA A 17 3.66 -7.58 -5.75
N HIS A 18 2.91 -7.10 -6.73
CA HIS A 18 2.45 -5.73 -6.78
C HIS A 18 1.08 -5.65 -7.45
N THR A 19 0.36 -4.58 -7.16
CA THR A 19 -0.87 -4.21 -7.85
C THR A 19 -0.95 -2.70 -8.01
N GLU A 20 -1.61 -2.26 -9.06
CA GLU A 20 -1.89 -0.87 -9.35
C GLU A 20 -3.32 -0.77 -9.86
N ILE A 21 -4.17 -0.13 -9.06
CA ILE A 21 -5.59 -0.01 -9.32
C ILE A 21 -6.01 1.37 -8.83
N GLU A 22 -6.85 2.05 -9.61
CA GLU A 22 -7.58 3.22 -9.12
C GLU A 22 -8.56 2.82 -8.02
N PRO A 23 -8.83 3.69 -7.03
CA PRO A 23 -9.80 3.40 -5.97
C PRO A 23 -11.17 3.00 -6.53
N TYR A 24 -11.80 1.99 -5.91
CA TYR A 24 -13.06 1.40 -6.37
C TYR A 24 -13.06 1.03 -7.87
N TYR A 25 -11.91 0.60 -8.41
CA TYR A 25 -11.75 0.27 -9.82
C TYR A 25 -12.13 1.43 -10.77
N GLY A 26 -11.88 2.67 -10.33
CA GLY A 26 -12.17 3.88 -11.10
C GLY A 26 -13.63 4.36 -11.03
N GLN A 27 -14.50 3.68 -10.28
CA GLN A 27 -15.91 4.10 -10.15
C GLN A 27 -16.08 5.38 -9.34
N ILE A 28 -15.16 5.65 -8.42
CA ILE A 28 -15.15 6.86 -7.59
C ILE A 28 -13.74 7.46 -7.62
N PRO A 29 -13.37 8.18 -8.70
CA PRO A 29 -12.05 8.81 -8.83
C PRO A 29 -11.74 9.74 -7.65
N THR A 30 -10.46 9.81 -7.27
CA THR A 30 -10.00 10.66 -6.17
C THR A 30 -10.23 12.15 -6.40
N THR A 31 -10.44 12.57 -7.65
CA THR A 31 -10.80 13.94 -8.02
C THR A 31 -12.21 14.35 -7.55
N PHE A 32 -13.06 13.41 -7.17
CA PHE A 32 -14.39 13.67 -6.61
C PHE A 32 -14.46 13.57 -5.09
N TRP A 33 -13.33 13.30 -4.43
CA TRP A 33 -13.30 13.13 -2.99
C TRP A 33 -13.26 14.50 -2.32
N ASP A 34 -14.18 14.75 -1.39
CA ASP A 34 -14.12 15.98 -0.61
C ASP A 34 -12.87 15.96 0.30
N PRO A 35 -12.12 17.07 0.39
CA PRO A 35 -11.00 17.18 1.32
C PRO A 35 -11.41 16.83 2.77
N GLY A 36 -10.58 16.04 3.45
CA GLY A 36 -10.81 15.63 4.84
C GLY A 36 -11.80 14.48 5.02
N LYS A 37 -12.39 13.92 3.97
CA LYS A 37 -13.16 12.67 4.07
C LYS A 37 -12.25 11.48 4.21
N THR A 38 -12.60 10.58 5.13
CA THR A 38 -12.00 9.25 5.21
C THR A 38 -12.74 8.31 4.27
N ILE A 39 -12.00 7.67 3.37
CA ILE A 39 -12.51 6.63 2.47
C ILE A 39 -11.75 5.33 2.75
N ILE A 40 -12.48 4.22 2.78
CA ILE A 40 -11.94 2.89 3.04
C ILE A 40 -11.90 2.12 1.72
N GLU A 41 -10.70 1.85 1.24
CA GLU A 41 -10.45 1.03 0.05
C GLU A 41 -10.00 -0.37 0.47
N TYR A 42 -10.52 -1.39 -0.23
CA TYR A 42 -10.06 -2.76 -0.09
C TYR A 42 -9.32 -3.17 -1.36
N THR A 43 -8.01 -3.42 -1.22
CA THR A 43 -7.17 -3.91 -2.31
C THR A 43 -6.45 -5.17 -1.88
N SER A 44 -6.04 -5.99 -2.85
CA SER A 44 -5.35 -7.24 -2.62
C SER A 44 -4.12 -7.36 -3.51
N LEU A 45 -3.13 -8.09 -3.03
CA LEU A 45 -2.02 -8.53 -3.84
C LEU A 45 -2.34 -9.89 -4.48
N PRO A 46 -1.84 -10.16 -5.69
CA PRO A 46 -1.84 -11.50 -6.24
C PRO A 46 -1.22 -12.52 -5.27
N PRO A 47 -1.67 -13.79 -5.25
CA PRO A 47 -1.07 -14.83 -4.42
C PRO A 47 0.44 -14.95 -4.70
N VAL A 48 1.23 -15.01 -3.63
CA VAL A 48 2.69 -15.21 -3.70
C VAL A 48 3.07 -16.57 -3.15
N LEU A 49 4.06 -17.21 -3.79
CA LEU A 49 4.70 -18.39 -3.20
C LEU A 49 5.53 -17.92 -2.01
N PHE A 50 5.02 -18.23 -0.82
CA PHE A 50 5.69 -17.89 0.44
C PHE A 50 6.74 -18.94 0.77
N ASN A 51 8.01 -18.55 0.77
CA ASN A 51 9.10 -19.36 1.29
C ASN A 51 9.70 -18.67 2.52
N PRO A 52 9.37 -19.10 3.75
CA PRO A 52 9.89 -18.48 4.97
C PRO A 52 11.40 -18.61 5.13
N ALA A 53 12.04 -19.57 4.43
CA ALA A 53 13.49 -19.73 4.47
C ALA A 53 14.26 -18.69 3.64
N GLN A 54 13.56 -17.88 2.83
CA GLN A 54 14.16 -16.90 1.91
C GLN A 54 13.98 -15.45 2.36
N ALA A 55 13.43 -15.20 3.55
CA ALA A 55 13.15 -13.85 4.01
C ALA A 55 13.46 -13.69 5.50
N SER A 56 14.34 -12.73 5.80
CA SER A 56 14.52 -12.26 7.18
C SER A 56 13.43 -11.26 7.55
N GLN A 57 12.93 -10.50 6.56
CA GLN A 57 11.92 -9.47 6.73
C GLN A 57 11.05 -9.33 5.47
N TYR A 58 9.86 -8.77 5.64
CA TYR A 58 8.98 -8.36 4.55
C TYR A 58 8.72 -6.87 4.60
N ARG A 59 8.57 -6.24 3.43
CA ARG A 59 8.20 -4.84 3.28
C ARG A 59 6.95 -4.72 2.42
N LEU A 60 5.90 -4.14 2.99
CA LEU A 60 4.73 -3.68 2.25
C LEU A 60 4.87 -2.18 1.97
N THR A 61 4.66 -1.78 0.72
CA THR A 61 4.79 -0.39 0.26
C THR A 61 3.48 0.04 -0.38
N LEU A 62 2.93 1.16 0.09
CA LEU A 62 1.83 1.88 -0.56
C LEU A 62 2.35 3.20 -1.13
N GLN A 63 2.17 3.42 -2.42
CA GLN A 63 2.47 4.67 -3.10
C GLN A 63 1.19 5.24 -3.71
N LEU A 64 0.85 6.46 -3.31
CA LEU A 64 -0.21 7.27 -3.90
C LEU A 64 0.38 8.36 -4.79
N TYR A 65 -0.45 8.84 -5.70
CA TYR A 65 -0.10 9.87 -6.66
C TYR A 65 -1.17 10.97 -6.62
N ASP A 66 -0.76 12.18 -6.97
CA ASP A 66 -1.69 13.25 -7.30
C ASP A 66 -2.46 12.85 -8.56
N ALA A 67 -3.78 13.01 -8.52
CA ALA A 67 -4.65 12.44 -9.55
C ALA A 67 -4.59 13.19 -10.89
N GLU A 68 -4.22 14.47 -10.86
CA GLU A 68 -4.18 15.33 -12.05
C GLU A 68 -2.79 15.32 -12.68
N SER A 69 -1.75 15.48 -11.88
CA SER A 69 -0.36 15.56 -12.32
C SER A 69 0.37 14.22 -12.41
N LEU A 70 -0.16 13.18 -11.74
CA LEU A 70 0.49 11.88 -11.56
C LEU A 70 1.83 11.94 -10.81
N GLU A 71 2.08 13.02 -10.07
CA GLU A 71 3.25 13.12 -9.21
C GLU A 71 3.10 12.29 -7.94
N LYS A 72 4.20 11.77 -7.40
CA LYS A 72 4.19 10.96 -6.17
C LYS A 72 3.86 11.83 -4.97
N LEU A 73 2.83 11.44 -4.20
CA LEU A 73 2.52 12.12 -2.95
C LEU A 73 3.48 11.71 -1.84
N PRO A 74 4.01 12.66 -1.05
CA PRO A 74 4.80 12.35 0.12
C PRO A 74 3.91 11.80 1.24
N VAL A 75 4.44 10.85 2.01
CA VAL A 75 3.81 10.40 3.26
C VAL A 75 4.11 11.45 4.33
N THR A 76 3.07 12.10 4.87
CA THR A 76 3.26 13.12 5.93
C THR A 76 3.06 12.54 7.32
N HIS A 77 2.21 11.51 7.47
CA HIS A 77 2.06 10.74 8.70
C HIS A 77 1.87 9.24 8.39
N HIS A 78 2.51 8.41 9.21
CA HIS A 78 2.29 6.97 9.28
C HIS A 78 2.26 6.57 10.76
N SER A 79 1.35 5.68 11.16
CA SER A 79 1.45 4.99 12.46
C SER A 79 2.00 3.60 12.24
N ALA A 80 2.84 3.14 13.17
CA ALA A 80 3.33 1.76 13.22
C ALA A 80 2.28 0.77 13.75
N ASP A 81 1.13 1.25 14.22
CA ASP A 81 0.06 0.41 14.75
C ASP A 81 -0.68 -0.29 13.61
N ILE A 82 -0.10 -1.41 13.16
CA ILE A 82 -0.72 -2.31 12.21
C ILE A 82 -1.68 -3.20 13.00
N HIS A 83 -2.98 -3.02 12.79
CA HIS A 83 -3.96 -3.95 13.31
C HIS A 83 -4.18 -5.07 12.30
N ILE A 84 -3.82 -6.30 12.68
CA ILE A 84 -4.13 -7.50 11.91
C ILE A 84 -5.43 -8.08 12.49
N SER A 85 -6.51 -8.01 11.72
CA SER A 85 -7.80 -8.61 12.10
C SER A 85 -8.07 -9.83 11.23
N GLY A 86 -8.36 -10.98 11.86
CA GLY A 86 -8.47 -12.25 11.16
C GLY A 86 -7.12 -12.78 10.68
N GLU A 87 -7.12 -13.79 9.79
CA GLU A 87 -5.89 -14.43 9.31
C GLU A 87 -5.16 -13.64 8.21
N GLN A 88 -5.80 -12.66 7.54
CA GLN A 88 -5.30 -12.09 6.27
C GLN A 88 -5.57 -10.60 6.02
N GLN A 89 -6.10 -9.84 6.98
CA GLN A 89 -6.36 -8.39 6.79
C GLN A 89 -5.50 -7.56 7.73
N ALA A 90 -4.76 -6.61 7.16
CA ALA A 90 -4.00 -5.60 7.90
C ALA A 90 -4.53 -4.22 7.54
N VAL A 91 -4.83 -3.41 8.56
CA VAL A 91 -5.27 -2.02 8.40
C VAL A 91 -4.08 -1.10 8.65
N PHE A 92 -3.82 -0.21 7.69
CA PHE A 92 -2.72 0.76 7.74
C PHE A 92 -3.29 2.18 7.75
N PRO A 93 -3.20 2.92 8.87
CA PRO A 93 -3.58 4.32 8.89
C PRO A 93 -2.47 5.17 8.25
N PHE A 94 -2.82 5.90 7.19
CA PHE A 94 -1.93 6.85 6.52
C PHE A 94 -2.66 8.18 6.29
N ILE A 95 -1.91 9.28 6.35
CA ILE A 95 -2.39 10.60 5.91
C ILE A 95 -1.46 11.06 4.81
N PHE A 96 -2.08 11.42 3.68
CA PHE A 96 -1.42 12.09 2.57
C PHE A 96 -1.97 13.51 2.50
N SER A 97 -1.11 14.48 2.23
CA SER A 97 -1.51 15.88 2.05
C SER A 97 -1.02 16.34 0.68
N PRO A 98 -1.88 16.95 -0.15
CA PRO A 98 -1.40 17.71 -1.30
C PRO A 98 -0.53 18.88 -0.81
N GLN A 99 0.45 19.29 -1.62
CA GLN A 99 1.26 20.48 -1.33
C GLN A 99 0.47 21.76 -1.60
#